data_AF-A0A6C0EAH4-F1
#
_entry.id   AF-A0A6C0EAH4-F1
#
_cell.length_a   1.000
_cell.length_b   1.000
_cell.length_c   1.000
_cell.angle_alpha   90.00
_cell.angle_beta   90.00
_cell.angle_gamma   90.00
#
_symmetry.space_group_name_H-M   'P 1'
#
loop_
_entity.id
_entity.type
_entity.pdbx_description
1 polymer ?
#
loop_
_entity_poly.entity_id
_entity_poly.type
_entity_poly.pdbx_seq_one_letter_code
_entity_poly.pdbx_strand_id
1 'polypeptide(L)'
;MSIEIAELRTQFRNQLLMTKNTFEKLNRFTEVNNLESTLFLTKEELINKEFENHLKLLTEKTTLDEIRKLLLSYYNWINHETIKTDVLAPKLTNRTFLVAWTIVSFPQFVLDLTLEDLHKMTDDNIKSRVFRQSSSLIYSLKNLIQTDNPIDYVNFIVNVNSYSNAYSQFINVDKVAKVTEFMKQWYEVGKNIILVSNSTNYDDLTKQMCINEISNLRNKIVDHIKDIVPDFDTEILKQYEEMHNKVENTMHTVYKKMLLDDLVKKEYNVVTKVIDEIKKSFFVFDKSLESQLNDILDIEILIKQHKNNILTKESVMNLGNYFVKLINSLEAPAAVKTTNSKWELIKSEGDELICDMLIFVLNEIEDIKQNIINIQICLSLGFSPF
;
A
#
# COMPACT_ATOMS: atom_id res chain seq x y z
N MET A 1 -38.22 34.49 14.48
CA MET A 1 -36.92 33.80 14.68
C MET A 1 -37.07 32.52 15.51
N SER A 2 -37.67 32.54 16.71
CA SER A 2 -37.88 31.30 17.50
C SER A 2 -38.86 30.30 16.87
N ILE A 3 -39.91 30.78 16.21
CA ILE A 3 -40.93 29.94 15.53
C ILE A 3 -40.31 29.18 14.34
N GLU A 4 -39.51 29.86 13.53
CA GLU A 4 -38.85 29.28 12.35
C GLU A 4 -37.83 28.19 12.72
N ILE A 5 -37.05 28.37 13.78
CA ILE A 5 -36.12 27.33 14.28
C ILE A 5 -36.89 26.11 14.81
N ALA A 6 -38.00 26.33 15.51
CA ALA A 6 -38.86 25.24 15.99
C ALA A 6 -39.48 24.45 14.83
N GLU A 7 -39.89 25.12 13.76
CA GLU A 7 -40.39 24.50 12.53
C GLU A 7 -39.30 23.66 11.84
N LEU A 8 -38.09 24.18 11.69
CA LEU A 8 -36.96 23.46 11.09
C LEU A 8 -36.56 22.23 11.93
N ARG A 9 -36.52 22.34 13.26
CA ARG A 9 -36.29 21.20 14.15
C ARG A 9 -37.37 20.13 14.00
N THR A 10 -38.64 20.56 13.89
CA THR A 10 -39.78 19.65 13.66
C THR A 10 -39.66 18.94 12.31
N GLN A 11 -39.25 19.64 11.26
CA GLN A 11 -38.98 19.04 9.95
C GLN A 11 -37.88 17.98 10.02
N PHE A 12 -36.75 18.29 10.69
CA PHE A 12 -35.69 17.31 10.92
C PHE A 12 -36.19 16.09 11.69
N ARG A 13 -36.97 16.30 12.77
CA ARG A 13 -37.55 15.20 13.56
C ARG A 13 -38.45 14.31 12.71
N ASN A 14 -39.29 14.90 11.86
CA ASN A 14 -40.16 14.13 10.96
C ASN A 14 -39.34 13.30 9.95
N GLN A 15 -38.29 13.87 9.35
CA GLN A 15 -37.39 13.11 8.46
C GLN A 15 -36.65 12.00 9.20
N LEU A 16 -36.26 12.23 10.47
CA LEU A 16 -35.61 11.24 11.31
C LEU A 16 -36.54 10.05 11.60
N LEU A 17 -37.81 10.31 11.87
CA LEU A 17 -38.80 9.25 12.07
C LEU A 17 -39.09 8.48 10.77
N MET A 18 -39.12 9.15 9.62
CA MET A 18 -39.27 8.49 8.31
C MET A 18 -38.09 7.56 7.98
N THR A 19 -36.88 7.91 8.43
CA THR A 19 -35.65 7.12 8.20
C THR A 19 -35.44 5.98 9.20
N LYS A 20 -36.30 5.85 10.21
CA LYS A 20 -36.16 4.85 11.28
C LYS A 20 -35.98 3.43 10.76
N ASN A 21 -36.83 2.97 9.84
CA ASN A 21 -36.76 1.62 9.29
C ASN A 21 -35.43 1.36 8.55
N THR A 22 -34.90 2.39 7.87
CA THR A 22 -33.61 2.31 7.19
C THR A 22 -32.48 2.17 8.20
N PHE A 23 -32.50 2.92 9.31
CA PHE A 23 -31.52 2.75 10.38
C PHE A 23 -31.64 1.40 11.10
N GLU A 24 -32.85 0.87 11.30
CA GLU A 24 -33.02 -0.47 11.87
C GLU A 24 -32.39 -1.55 10.98
N LYS A 25 -32.59 -1.47 9.66
CA LYS A 25 -31.92 -2.37 8.70
C LYS A 25 -30.40 -2.24 8.75
N LEU A 26 -29.87 -1.02 8.78
CA LEU A 26 -28.43 -0.79 8.84
C LEU A 26 -27.82 -1.27 10.16
N ASN A 27 -28.51 -1.07 11.28
CA ASN A 27 -28.02 -1.46 12.59
C ASN A 27 -27.94 -2.98 12.78
N ARG A 28 -28.73 -3.77 12.04
CA ARG A 28 -28.61 -5.24 12.03
C ARG A 28 -27.19 -5.70 11.70
N PHE A 29 -26.45 -4.97 10.87
CA PHE A 29 -25.09 -5.34 10.48
C PHE A 29 -24.05 -5.08 11.57
N THR A 30 -24.36 -4.24 12.57
CA THR A 30 -23.43 -3.93 13.66
C THR A 30 -23.21 -5.12 14.62
N GLU A 31 -24.07 -6.13 14.56
CA GLU A 31 -24.01 -7.34 15.40
C GLU A 31 -23.39 -8.56 14.66
N VAL A 32 -22.99 -8.42 13.40
CA VAL A 32 -22.49 -9.50 12.52
C VAL A 32 -21.23 -10.18 13.06
N ASN A 33 -20.43 -9.48 13.85
CA ASN A 33 -19.21 -10.05 14.44
C ASN A 33 -19.49 -11.12 15.51
N ASN A 34 -20.73 -11.25 15.98
CA ASN A 34 -21.19 -12.30 16.89
C ASN A 34 -21.73 -13.55 16.17
N LEU A 35 -21.70 -13.61 14.84
CA LEU A 35 -22.20 -14.77 14.11
C LEU A 35 -21.27 -15.98 14.30
N GLU A 36 -21.84 -17.08 14.76
CA GLU A 36 -21.17 -18.38 14.83
C GLU A 36 -21.18 -19.06 13.44
N SER A 37 -20.15 -19.88 13.17
CA SER A 37 -20.07 -20.68 11.93
C SER A 37 -21.31 -21.58 11.80
N THR A 38 -21.85 -21.66 10.59
CA THR A 38 -22.98 -22.56 10.30
C THR A 38 -22.49 -23.87 9.71
N LEU A 39 -23.36 -24.88 9.64
CA LEU A 39 -23.07 -26.19 9.02
C LEU A 39 -22.56 -26.12 7.57
N PHE A 40 -22.73 -24.99 6.87
CA PHE A 40 -22.47 -24.85 5.44
C PHE A 40 -21.52 -23.71 5.05
N LEU A 41 -21.16 -22.82 5.98
CA LEU A 41 -20.28 -21.69 5.69
C LEU A 41 -19.31 -21.48 6.85
N THR A 42 -18.05 -21.24 6.50
CA THR A 42 -17.04 -20.72 7.43
C THR A 42 -17.45 -19.33 7.92
N LYS A 43 -16.88 -18.92 9.07
CA LYS A 43 -17.12 -17.58 9.63
C LYS A 43 -16.73 -16.47 8.64
N GLU A 44 -15.66 -16.66 7.89
CA GLU A 44 -15.17 -15.70 6.90
C GLU A 44 -16.12 -15.54 5.71
N GLU A 45 -16.61 -16.66 5.15
CA GLU A 45 -17.59 -16.62 4.05
C GLU A 45 -18.89 -15.93 4.47
N LEU A 46 -19.32 -16.14 5.72
CA LEU A 46 -20.51 -15.48 6.27
C LEU A 46 -20.30 -13.96 6.41
N ILE A 47 -19.13 -13.54 6.92
CA ILE A 47 -18.77 -12.12 7.04
C ILE A 47 -18.72 -11.44 5.66
N ASN A 48 -18.11 -12.08 4.65
CA ASN A 48 -18.05 -11.56 3.29
C ASN A 48 -19.45 -11.37 2.69
N LYS A 49 -20.33 -12.37 2.84
CA LYS A 49 -21.70 -12.30 2.35
C LYS A 49 -22.50 -11.17 3.03
N GLU A 50 -22.38 -11.01 4.34
CA GLU A 50 -23.05 -9.93 5.05
C GLU A 50 -22.49 -8.56 4.68
N PHE A 51 -21.19 -8.46 4.38
CA PHE A 51 -20.58 -7.23 3.86
C PHE A 51 -21.15 -6.84 2.49
N GLU A 52 -21.30 -7.79 1.55
CA GLU A 52 -21.94 -7.53 0.26
C GLU A 52 -23.40 -7.07 0.41
N ASN A 53 -24.15 -7.73 1.29
CA ASN A 53 -25.53 -7.35 1.60
C ASN A 53 -25.60 -5.92 2.16
N HIS A 54 -24.67 -5.57 3.05
CA HIS A 54 -24.56 -4.23 3.63
C HIS A 54 -24.24 -3.18 2.55
N LEU A 55 -23.26 -3.44 1.68
CA LEU A 55 -22.92 -2.54 0.56
C LEU A 55 -24.10 -2.34 -0.41
N LYS A 56 -24.85 -3.40 -0.69
CA LYS A 56 -26.06 -3.31 -1.51
C LYS A 56 -27.08 -2.37 -0.88
N LEU A 57 -27.36 -2.52 0.41
CA LEU A 57 -28.29 -1.64 1.13
C LEU A 57 -27.82 -0.17 1.14
N LEU A 58 -26.51 0.07 1.30
CA LEU A 58 -25.92 1.40 1.29
C LEU A 58 -25.97 2.10 -0.08
N THR A 59 -26.04 1.33 -1.16
CA THR A 59 -26.08 1.83 -2.54
C THR A 59 -27.50 1.89 -3.12
N GLU A 60 -28.50 1.36 -2.41
CA GLU A 60 -29.90 1.47 -2.80
C GLU A 60 -30.35 2.93 -2.91
N LYS A 61 -30.95 3.28 -4.05
CA LYS A 61 -31.39 4.65 -4.34
C LYS A 61 -32.34 5.21 -3.28
N THR A 62 -33.25 4.38 -2.78
CA THR A 62 -34.20 4.73 -1.71
C THR A 62 -33.47 5.13 -0.43
N THR A 63 -32.53 4.29 0.04
CA THR A 63 -31.66 4.58 1.19
C THR A 63 -30.92 5.89 0.99
N LEU A 64 -30.27 6.06 -0.16
CA LEU A 64 -29.51 7.27 -0.48
C LEU A 64 -30.36 8.54 -0.48
N ASP A 65 -31.59 8.48 -1.00
CA ASP A 65 -32.53 9.60 -1.05
C ASP A 65 -33.09 9.97 0.32
N GLU A 66 -33.44 8.98 1.14
CA GLU A 66 -33.93 9.19 2.50
C GLU A 66 -32.86 9.86 3.39
N ILE A 67 -31.63 9.32 3.36
CA ILE A 67 -30.50 9.89 4.11
C ILE A 67 -30.17 11.29 3.61
N ARG A 68 -30.21 11.54 2.30
CA ARG A 68 -29.98 12.87 1.73
C ARG A 68 -31.00 13.90 2.25
N LYS A 69 -32.29 13.54 2.30
CA LYS A 69 -33.36 14.42 2.82
C LYS A 69 -33.17 14.71 4.31
N LEU A 70 -32.84 13.69 5.10
CA LEU A 70 -32.52 13.84 6.52
C LEU A 70 -31.37 14.83 6.74
N LEU A 71 -30.23 14.59 6.07
CA LEU A 71 -29.04 15.44 6.22
C LEU A 71 -29.28 16.88 5.75
N LEU A 72 -30.09 17.06 4.70
CA LEU A 72 -30.49 18.41 4.26
C LEU A 72 -31.33 19.12 5.32
N SER A 73 -32.31 18.44 5.91
CA SER A 73 -33.13 19.01 6.99
C SER A 73 -32.31 19.34 8.25
N TYR A 74 -31.36 18.47 8.60
CA TYR A 74 -30.39 18.73 9.67
C TYR A 74 -29.52 19.96 9.38
N TYR A 75 -28.92 20.02 8.19
CA TYR A 75 -28.06 21.13 7.78
C TYR A 75 -28.79 22.47 7.82
N ASN A 76 -30.05 22.49 7.35
CA ASN A 76 -30.88 23.70 7.37
C ASN A 76 -31.21 24.11 8.81
N TRP A 77 -31.59 23.16 9.67
CA TRP A 77 -31.90 23.44 11.07
C TRP A 77 -30.68 24.03 11.80
N ILE A 78 -29.53 23.36 11.77
CA ILE A 78 -28.34 23.80 12.51
C ILE A 78 -27.80 25.12 11.96
N ASN A 79 -27.75 25.31 10.64
CA ASN A 79 -27.23 26.56 10.09
C ASN A 79 -28.17 27.75 10.24
N HIS A 80 -29.49 27.53 10.41
CA HIS A 80 -30.38 28.60 10.85
C HIS A 80 -30.21 28.94 12.34
N GLU A 81 -29.81 27.97 13.15
CA GLU A 81 -29.53 28.16 14.57
C GLU A 81 -28.17 28.87 14.81
N THR A 82 -27.17 28.63 13.95
CA THR A 82 -25.81 29.19 14.03
C THR A 82 -25.59 30.52 13.30
N ILE A 83 -26.64 31.17 12.75
CA ILE A 83 -26.59 32.53 12.14
C ILE A 83 -26.00 33.59 13.12
N LYS A 84 -25.80 33.25 14.39
CA LYS A 84 -25.20 34.11 15.41
C LYS A 84 -23.69 33.93 15.65
N THR A 85 -23.02 32.91 15.09
CA THR A 85 -21.66 32.51 15.53
C THR A 85 -20.60 32.38 14.44
N ASP A 86 -20.85 32.79 13.19
CA ASP A 86 -19.90 32.71 12.05
C ASP A 86 -19.29 31.32 11.75
N VAL A 87 -19.74 30.26 12.43
CA VAL A 87 -19.29 28.87 12.24
C VAL A 87 -20.40 28.05 11.61
N LEU A 88 -20.22 27.69 10.33
CA LEU A 88 -21.11 26.80 9.59
C LEU A 88 -20.89 25.35 10.03
N ALA A 89 -21.99 24.62 10.24
CA ALA A 89 -21.92 23.18 10.52
C ALA A 89 -21.43 22.40 9.28
N PRO A 90 -20.66 21.31 9.48
CA PRO A 90 -20.15 20.51 8.37
C PRO A 90 -21.31 19.93 7.55
N LYS A 91 -21.25 20.11 6.23
CA LYS A 91 -22.22 19.52 5.30
C LYS A 91 -21.84 18.09 4.97
N LEU A 92 -22.38 17.14 5.73
CA LEU A 92 -22.20 15.72 5.44
C LEU A 92 -22.96 15.33 4.17
N THR A 93 -22.28 14.59 3.28
CA THR A 93 -22.96 13.89 2.17
C THR A 93 -23.56 12.59 2.68
N ASN A 94 -24.54 12.03 1.95
CA ASN A 94 -25.09 10.72 2.26
C ASN A 94 -23.99 9.64 2.26
N ARG A 95 -23.04 9.68 1.31
CA ARG A 95 -21.88 8.77 1.28
C ARG A 95 -21.03 8.90 2.54
N THR A 96 -20.64 10.13 2.91
CA THR A 96 -19.85 10.36 4.12
C THR A 96 -20.56 9.87 5.37
N PHE A 97 -21.86 10.12 5.50
CA PHE A 97 -22.63 9.70 6.66
C PHE A 97 -22.77 8.17 6.74
N LEU A 98 -23.09 7.53 5.63
CA LEU A 98 -23.33 6.09 5.57
C LEU A 98 -22.09 5.22 5.79
N VAL A 99 -20.89 5.73 5.45
CA VAL A 99 -19.63 5.02 5.71
C VAL A 99 -19.42 4.75 7.20
N ALA A 100 -20.03 5.52 8.10
CA ALA A 100 -19.99 5.23 9.54
C ALA A 100 -20.48 3.80 9.85
N TRP A 101 -21.55 3.33 9.19
CA TRP A 101 -22.04 1.96 9.38
C TRP A 101 -21.10 0.91 8.82
N THR A 102 -20.43 1.18 7.70
CA THR A 102 -19.42 0.25 7.16
C THR A 102 -18.23 0.14 8.09
N ILE A 103 -17.74 1.26 8.62
CA ILE A 103 -16.62 1.29 9.58
C ILE A 103 -16.95 0.49 10.84
N VAL A 104 -18.16 0.66 11.39
CA VAL A 104 -18.55 0.01 12.65
C VAL A 104 -18.89 -1.47 12.45
N SER A 105 -19.56 -1.81 11.35
CA SER A 105 -20.02 -3.18 11.12
C SER A 105 -18.90 -4.08 10.57
N PHE A 106 -18.01 -3.52 9.75
CA PHE A 106 -16.96 -4.26 9.06
C PHE A 106 -15.61 -3.52 9.06
N PRO A 107 -15.02 -3.24 10.24
CA PRO A 107 -13.75 -2.53 10.34
C PRO A 107 -12.62 -3.24 9.59
N GLN A 108 -12.65 -4.56 9.47
CA GLN A 108 -11.63 -5.33 8.77
C GLN A 108 -11.52 -5.00 7.27
N PHE A 109 -12.61 -4.56 6.63
CA PHE A 109 -12.61 -4.22 5.19
C PHE A 109 -12.34 -2.75 4.92
N VAL A 110 -12.45 -1.89 5.93
CA VAL A 110 -12.28 -0.43 5.77
C VAL A 110 -11.04 0.09 6.47
N LEU A 111 -10.68 -0.51 7.59
CA LEU A 111 -9.58 -0.11 8.46
C LEU A 111 -8.48 -1.17 8.51
N ASP A 112 -8.61 -2.33 7.86
CA ASP A 112 -7.67 -3.45 7.96
C ASP A 112 -7.38 -3.86 9.41
N LEU A 113 -8.39 -3.73 10.29
CA LEU A 113 -8.28 -4.02 11.72
C LEU A 113 -9.47 -4.82 12.19
N THR A 114 -9.25 -5.78 13.08
CA THR A 114 -10.36 -6.47 13.76
C THR A 114 -10.96 -5.58 14.86
N LEU A 115 -12.19 -5.89 15.30
CA LEU A 115 -12.79 -5.23 16.47
C LEU A 115 -11.92 -5.37 17.72
N GLU A 116 -11.27 -6.52 17.88
CA GLU A 116 -10.40 -6.78 19.04
C GLU A 116 -9.18 -5.84 19.03
N ASP A 117 -8.57 -5.64 17.87
CA ASP A 117 -7.44 -4.71 17.72
C ASP A 117 -7.88 -3.28 18.04
N LEU A 118 -9.04 -2.86 17.52
CA LEU A 118 -9.58 -1.52 17.73
C LEU A 118 -9.86 -1.21 19.21
N HIS A 119 -10.33 -2.19 19.98
CA HIS A 119 -10.56 -2.05 21.42
C HIS A 119 -9.27 -1.93 22.24
N LYS A 120 -8.15 -2.48 21.74
CA LYS A 120 -6.83 -2.40 22.40
C LYS A 120 -6.06 -1.11 22.04
N MET A 121 -6.44 -0.42 20.96
CA MET A 121 -5.77 0.79 20.48
C MET A 121 -6.14 2.04 21.30
N THR A 122 -5.18 2.96 21.41
CA THR A 122 -5.35 4.30 21.99
C THR A 122 -6.02 5.27 21.02
N ASP A 123 -6.57 6.37 21.53
CA ASP A 123 -7.27 7.42 20.75
C ASP A 123 -6.36 8.24 19.81
N ASP A 124 -5.04 8.06 19.91
CA ASP A 124 -4.06 8.70 19.02
C ASP A 124 -4.03 8.05 17.64
N ASN A 125 -4.50 6.80 17.51
CA ASN A 125 -4.59 6.12 16.23
C ASN A 125 -5.81 6.62 15.43
N ILE A 126 -5.58 7.07 14.19
CA ILE A 126 -6.62 7.64 13.33
C ILE A 126 -7.74 6.64 12.97
N LYS A 127 -7.39 5.35 12.79
CA LYS A 127 -8.34 4.27 12.49
C LYS A 127 -9.22 3.97 13.72
N SER A 128 -8.63 3.91 14.91
CA SER A 128 -9.39 3.77 16.17
C SER A 128 -10.30 4.98 16.43
N ARG A 129 -9.79 6.19 16.19
CA ARG A 129 -10.54 7.44 16.35
C ARG A 129 -11.76 7.48 15.45
N VAL A 130 -11.61 7.25 14.14
CA VAL A 130 -12.76 7.28 13.21
C VAL A 130 -13.77 6.20 13.57
N PHE A 131 -13.34 5.00 13.97
CA PHE A 131 -14.22 3.93 14.45
C PHE A 131 -15.04 4.33 15.68
N ARG A 132 -14.41 4.89 16.72
CA ARG A 132 -15.09 5.33 17.95
C ARG A 132 -16.08 6.45 17.69
N GLN A 133 -15.72 7.41 16.82
CA GLN A 133 -16.61 8.51 16.46
C GLN A 133 -17.79 8.04 15.58
N SER A 134 -17.57 7.10 14.66
CA SER A 134 -18.66 6.44 13.92
C SER A 134 -19.60 5.69 14.86
N SER A 135 -19.07 4.95 15.83
CA SER A 135 -19.86 4.23 16.83
C SER A 135 -20.70 5.18 17.68
N SER A 136 -20.10 6.28 18.13
CA SER A 136 -20.77 7.32 18.93
C SER A 136 -21.87 8.03 18.15
N LEU A 137 -21.63 8.33 16.86
CA LEU A 137 -22.64 8.88 15.96
C LEU A 137 -23.86 7.94 15.85
N ILE A 138 -23.64 6.66 15.51
CA ILE A 138 -24.71 5.67 15.36
C ILE A 138 -25.49 5.51 16.68
N TYR A 139 -24.77 5.44 17.81
CA TYR A 139 -25.39 5.33 19.13
C TYR A 139 -26.27 6.55 19.46
N SER A 140 -25.76 7.76 19.25
CA SER A 140 -26.54 8.98 19.50
C SER A 140 -27.77 9.11 18.60
N LEU A 141 -27.66 8.67 17.34
CA LEU A 141 -28.79 8.63 16.43
C LEU A 141 -29.87 7.64 16.89
N LYS A 142 -29.46 6.46 17.37
CA LYS A 142 -30.38 5.46 17.93
C LYS A 142 -31.16 6.02 19.12
N ASN A 143 -30.46 6.70 20.04
CA ASN A 143 -31.11 7.35 21.20
C ASN A 143 -32.06 8.45 20.72
N LEU A 144 -31.58 9.34 19.85
CA LEU A 144 -32.38 10.44 19.32
C LEU A 144 -33.66 9.96 18.63
N ILE A 145 -33.68 8.81 17.96
CA ILE A 145 -34.90 8.24 17.37
C ILE A 145 -35.90 7.85 18.47
N GLN A 146 -35.42 7.25 19.57
CA GLN A 146 -36.24 6.70 20.64
C GLN A 146 -36.82 7.76 21.59
N THR A 147 -36.10 8.86 21.80
CA THR A 147 -36.44 9.91 22.78
C THR A 147 -36.53 11.27 22.09
N ASP A 148 -37.41 12.14 22.58
CA ASP A 148 -37.44 13.56 22.16
C ASP A 148 -36.84 14.46 23.26
N ASN A 149 -35.71 14.04 23.82
CA ASN A 149 -35.02 14.76 24.87
C ASN A 149 -34.05 15.81 24.27
N PRO A 150 -34.12 17.09 24.66
CA PRO A 150 -33.18 18.12 24.21
C PRO A 150 -31.70 17.74 24.32
N ILE A 151 -31.31 16.96 25.35
CA ILE A 151 -29.93 16.51 25.54
C ILE A 151 -29.46 15.60 24.40
N ASP A 152 -30.34 14.73 23.88
CA ASP A 152 -29.98 13.81 22.81
C ASP A 152 -29.72 14.54 21.48
N TYR A 153 -30.42 15.66 21.25
CA TYR A 153 -30.12 16.53 20.10
C TYR A 153 -28.74 17.16 20.20
N VAL A 154 -28.36 17.67 21.39
CA VAL A 154 -27.03 18.23 21.62
C VAL A 154 -25.95 17.17 21.40
N ASN A 155 -26.13 15.98 21.98
CA ASN A 155 -25.21 14.86 21.81
C ASN A 155 -25.06 14.44 20.34
N PHE A 156 -26.17 14.39 19.60
CA PHE A 156 -26.14 14.08 18.17
C PHE A 156 -25.33 15.11 17.37
N ILE A 157 -25.53 16.41 17.61
CA ILE A 157 -24.77 17.49 16.95
C ILE A 157 -23.27 17.36 17.24
N VAL A 158 -22.91 17.14 18.51
CA VAL A 158 -21.51 16.95 18.93
C VAL A 158 -20.89 15.75 18.19
N ASN A 159 -21.60 14.63 18.13
CA ASN A 159 -21.09 13.43 17.45
C ASN A 159 -21.02 13.57 15.94
N VAL A 160 -21.95 14.30 15.30
CA VAL A 160 -21.86 14.63 13.87
C VAL A 160 -20.58 15.42 13.58
N ASN A 161 -20.27 16.43 14.40
CA ASN A 161 -19.06 17.24 14.24
C ASN A 161 -17.78 16.43 14.48
N SER A 162 -17.74 15.65 15.57
CA SER A 162 -16.59 14.80 15.90
C SER A 162 -16.34 13.73 14.83
N TYR A 163 -17.41 13.08 14.33
CA TYR A 163 -17.32 12.15 13.22
C TYR A 163 -16.83 12.82 11.94
N SER A 164 -17.42 13.96 11.56
CA SER A 164 -17.02 14.68 10.35
C SER A 164 -15.53 15.02 10.36
N ASN A 165 -15.00 15.47 11.50
CA ASN A 165 -13.59 15.80 11.64
C ASN A 165 -12.70 14.56 11.55
N ALA A 166 -13.04 13.49 12.28
CA ALA A 166 -12.28 12.23 12.25
C ALA A 166 -12.30 11.59 10.86
N TYR A 167 -13.45 11.58 10.18
CA TYR A 167 -13.59 11.05 8.83
C TYR A 167 -12.75 11.85 7.81
N SER A 168 -12.79 13.18 7.87
CA SER A 168 -11.98 14.04 6.99
C SER A 168 -10.48 13.81 7.16
N GLN A 169 -10.00 13.61 8.39
CA GLN A 169 -8.60 13.24 8.63
C GLN A 169 -8.29 11.85 8.06
N PHE A 170 -9.14 10.87 8.34
CA PHE A 170 -8.98 9.48 7.89
C PHE A 170 -8.90 9.39 6.36
N ILE A 171 -9.88 10.00 5.65
CA ILE A 171 -9.91 9.95 4.18
C ILE A 171 -8.73 10.68 3.57
N ASN A 172 -8.22 11.75 4.18
CA ASN A 172 -7.04 12.45 3.68
C ASN A 172 -5.78 11.58 3.79
N VAL A 173 -5.61 10.87 4.91
CA VAL A 173 -4.49 9.92 5.06
C VAL A 173 -4.58 8.79 4.04
N ASP A 174 -5.77 8.23 3.84
CA ASP A 174 -6.02 7.17 2.86
C ASP A 174 -5.73 7.62 1.42
N LYS A 175 -6.21 8.82 1.04
CA LYS A 175 -5.91 9.43 -0.26
C LYS A 175 -4.42 9.63 -0.47
N VAL A 176 -3.70 10.18 0.51
CA VAL A 176 -2.25 10.40 0.43
C VAL A 176 -1.51 9.07 0.25
N ALA A 177 -1.90 8.03 1.01
CA ALA A 177 -1.32 6.70 0.88
C ALA A 177 -1.53 6.13 -0.53
N LYS A 178 -2.76 6.21 -1.06
CA LYS A 178 -3.08 5.70 -2.39
C LYS A 178 -2.39 6.47 -3.51
N VAL A 179 -2.31 7.80 -3.43
CA VAL A 179 -1.53 8.62 -4.37
C VAL A 179 -0.06 8.23 -4.32
N THR A 180 0.51 8.06 -3.13
CA THR A 180 1.92 7.62 -2.97
C THR A 180 2.18 6.25 -3.60
N GLU A 181 1.25 5.31 -3.46
CA GLU A 181 1.31 4.00 -4.12
C GLU A 181 1.32 4.15 -5.64
N PHE A 182 0.42 4.97 -6.21
CA PHE A 182 0.39 5.23 -7.64
C PHE A 182 1.64 5.96 -8.15
N MET A 183 2.20 6.89 -7.38
CA MET A 183 3.48 7.54 -7.72
C MET A 183 4.61 6.53 -7.83
N LYS A 184 4.69 5.56 -6.90
CA LYS A 184 5.66 4.46 -6.96
C LYS A 184 5.45 3.60 -8.21
N GLN A 185 4.22 3.17 -8.47
CA GLN A 185 3.90 2.37 -9.67
C GLN A 185 4.27 3.11 -10.96
N TRP A 186 3.97 4.41 -11.04
CA TRP A 186 4.30 5.25 -12.20
C TRP A 186 5.81 5.32 -12.45
N TYR A 187 6.61 5.41 -11.38
CA TYR A 187 8.06 5.39 -11.44
C TYR A 187 8.61 4.04 -11.90
N GLU A 188 8.15 2.93 -11.30
CA GLU A 188 8.58 1.57 -11.67
C GLU A 188 8.25 1.24 -13.13
N VAL A 189 7.04 1.60 -13.59
CA VAL A 189 6.65 1.47 -15.00
C VAL A 189 7.58 2.32 -15.89
N GLY A 190 7.99 3.51 -15.43
CA GLY A 190 8.97 4.36 -16.12
C GLY A 190 10.34 3.71 -16.30
N LYS A 191 10.85 2.98 -15.29
CA LYS A 191 12.14 2.26 -15.38
C LYS A 191 12.18 1.26 -16.55
N ASN A 192 11.04 0.65 -16.88
CA ASN A 192 10.93 -0.28 -18.00
C ASN A 192 11.19 0.38 -19.36
N ILE A 193 10.95 1.69 -19.51
CA ILE A 193 11.27 2.42 -20.76
C ILE A 193 12.78 2.36 -21.03
N ILE A 194 13.60 2.59 -20.01
CA ILE A 194 15.05 2.56 -20.11
C ILE A 194 15.52 1.14 -20.46
N LEU A 195 14.96 0.13 -19.79
CA LEU A 195 15.29 -1.28 -20.04
C LEU A 195 14.98 -1.70 -21.48
N VAL A 196 13.78 -1.36 -21.98
CA VAL A 196 13.37 -1.67 -23.36
C VAL A 196 14.24 -0.94 -24.37
N SER A 197 14.51 0.34 -24.14
CA SER A 197 15.33 1.16 -25.04
C SER A 197 16.74 0.58 -25.22
N ASN A 198 17.34 0.12 -24.11
CA ASN A 198 18.70 -0.43 -24.08
C ASN A 198 18.78 -1.92 -24.44
N SER A 199 17.64 -2.61 -24.58
CA SER A 199 17.62 -4.04 -24.89
C SER A 199 18.19 -4.34 -26.28
N THR A 200 19.00 -5.38 -26.40
CA THR A 200 19.46 -5.92 -27.69
C THR A 200 18.53 -6.99 -28.27
N ASN A 201 17.46 -7.34 -27.54
CA ASN A 201 16.59 -8.47 -27.90
C ASN A 201 15.41 -8.07 -28.80
N TYR A 202 15.20 -6.76 -29.00
CA TYR A 202 14.09 -6.21 -29.78
C TYR A 202 14.62 -5.36 -30.92
N ASP A 203 13.96 -5.42 -32.08
CA ASP A 203 14.16 -4.44 -33.14
C ASP A 203 13.57 -3.07 -32.78
N ASP A 204 13.93 -2.03 -33.52
CA ASP A 204 13.55 -0.65 -33.21
C ASP A 204 12.02 -0.43 -33.24
N LEU A 205 11.32 -1.15 -34.11
CA LEU A 205 9.86 -1.06 -34.21
C LEU A 205 9.18 -1.66 -32.97
N THR A 206 9.63 -2.83 -32.54
CA THR A 206 9.15 -3.51 -31.34
C THR A 206 9.46 -2.68 -30.09
N LYS A 207 10.65 -2.08 -30.00
CA LYS A 207 11.01 -1.15 -28.93
C LYS A 207 10.03 0.02 -28.86
N GLN A 208 9.77 0.69 -29.98
CA GLN A 208 8.83 1.81 -30.01
C GLN A 208 7.41 1.40 -29.58
N MET A 209 6.92 0.24 -30.05
CA MET A 209 5.61 -0.28 -29.64
C MET A 209 5.56 -0.51 -28.12
N CYS A 210 6.56 -1.18 -27.55
CA CYS A 210 6.63 -1.40 -26.10
C CYS A 210 6.71 -0.09 -25.32
N ILE A 211 7.53 0.87 -25.75
CA ILE A 211 7.66 2.19 -25.10
C ILE A 211 6.32 2.95 -25.14
N ASN A 212 5.57 2.86 -26.23
CA ASN A 212 4.26 3.48 -26.36
C ASN A 212 3.25 2.84 -25.37
N GLU A 213 3.21 1.53 -25.26
CA GLU A 213 2.35 0.83 -24.30
C GLU A 213 2.70 1.18 -22.85
N ILE A 214 4.00 1.20 -22.51
CA ILE A 214 4.47 1.61 -21.18
C ILE A 214 4.08 3.06 -20.88
N SER A 215 4.17 3.96 -21.86
CA SER A 215 3.75 5.36 -21.73
C SER A 215 2.23 5.49 -21.54
N ASN A 216 1.44 4.67 -22.24
CA ASN A 216 -0.01 4.61 -22.07
C ASN A 216 -0.38 4.14 -20.65
N LEU A 217 0.34 3.16 -20.10
CA LEU A 217 0.15 2.71 -18.71
C LEU A 217 0.48 3.82 -17.71
N ARG A 218 1.57 4.58 -17.89
CA ARG A 218 1.89 5.74 -17.06
C ARG A 218 0.77 6.78 -17.08
N ASN A 219 0.21 7.08 -18.26
CA ASN A 219 -0.89 8.03 -18.38
C ASN A 219 -2.16 7.55 -17.65
N LYS A 220 -2.50 6.26 -17.73
CA LYS A 220 -3.61 5.70 -16.94
C LYS A 220 -3.41 5.84 -15.43
N ILE A 221 -2.19 5.68 -14.94
CA ILE A 221 -1.88 5.91 -13.52
C ILE A 221 -2.08 7.38 -13.15
N VAL A 222 -1.70 8.32 -14.03
CA VAL A 222 -1.96 9.75 -13.83
C VAL A 222 -3.46 10.03 -13.75
N ASP A 223 -4.26 9.41 -14.63
CA ASP A 223 -5.71 9.56 -14.61
C ASP A 223 -6.30 9.08 -13.27
N HIS A 224 -5.84 7.92 -12.76
CA HIS A 224 -6.25 7.42 -11.46
C HIS A 224 -5.85 8.33 -10.28
N ILE A 225 -4.69 8.99 -10.36
CA ILE A 225 -4.30 9.99 -9.35
C ILE A 225 -5.26 11.19 -9.40
N LYS A 226 -5.61 11.66 -10.61
CA LYS A 226 -6.54 12.78 -10.80
C LYS A 226 -7.97 12.46 -10.40
N ASP A 227 -8.40 11.20 -10.49
CA ASP A 227 -9.69 10.77 -9.94
C ASP A 227 -9.76 10.94 -8.41
N ILE A 228 -8.62 10.82 -7.71
CA ILE A 228 -8.51 10.97 -6.25
C ILE A 228 -8.28 12.43 -5.85
N VAL A 229 -7.41 13.12 -6.60
CA VAL A 229 -6.99 14.52 -6.40
C VAL A 229 -7.08 15.25 -7.75
N PRO A 230 -8.23 15.86 -8.09
CA PRO A 230 -8.46 16.46 -9.41
C PRO A 230 -7.42 17.51 -9.82
N ASP A 231 -6.95 18.30 -8.86
CA ASP A 231 -5.97 19.37 -9.07
C ASP A 231 -4.52 18.91 -8.91
N PHE A 232 -4.26 17.60 -9.03
CA PHE A 232 -2.91 17.05 -8.88
C PHE A 232 -1.95 17.59 -9.96
N ASP A 233 -0.85 18.20 -9.52
CA ASP A 233 0.21 18.67 -10.39
C ASP A 233 1.09 17.50 -10.84
N THR A 234 1.00 17.17 -12.14
CA THR A 234 1.76 16.07 -12.73
C THR A 234 3.27 16.30 -12.71
N GLU A 235 3.74 17.53 -12.54
CA GLU A 235 5.18 17.82 -12.48
C GLU A 235 5.82 17.23 -11.20
N ILE A 236 5.02 17.00 -10.15
CA ILE A 236 5.44 16.30 -8.93
C ILE A 236 5.97 14.90 -9.25
N LEU A 237 5.42 14.23 -10.26
CA LEU A 237 5.85 12.88 -10.65
C LEU A 237 7.29 12.87 -11.19
N LYS A 238 7.66 13.89 -11.97
CA LYS A 238 9.04 14.05 -12.45
C LYS A 238 9.99 14.39 -11.31
N GLN A 239 9.59 15.28 -10.41
CA GLN A 239 10.38 15.60 -9.22
C GLN A 239 10.61 14.36 -8.33
N TYR A 240 9.56 13.53 -8.19
CA TYR A 240 9.65 12.26 -7.49
C TYR A 240 10.66 11.31 -8.17
N GLU A 241 10.58 11.15 -9.49
CA GLU A 241 11.52 10.33 -10.26
C GLU A 241 12.98 10.83 -10.10
N GLU A 242 13.22 12.14 -10.25
CA GLU A 242 14.55 12.74 -10.06
C GLU A 242 15.09 12.51 -8.64
N MET A 243 14.25 12.72 -7.62
CA MET A 243 14.62 12.52 -6.23
C MET A 243 14.93 11.04 -5.96
N HIS A 244 14.08 10.13 -6.45
CA HIS A 244 14.27 8.70 -6.25
C HIS A 244 15.57 8.22 -6.91
N ASN A 245 15.80 8.59 -8.16
CA ASN A 245 17.03 8.28 -8.89
C ASN A 245 18.27 8.83 -8.17
N LYS A 246 18.19 10.05 -7.63
CA LYS A 246 19.29 10.64 -6.85
C LYS A 246 19.58 9.87 -5.56
N VAL A 247 18.53 9.47 -4.83
CA VAL A 247 18.66 8.68 -3.61
C VAL A 247 19.23 7.30 -3.91
N GLU A 248 18.73 6.60 -4.92
CA GLU A 248 19.21 5.28 -5.36
C GLU A 248 20.70 5.33 -5.74
N ASN A 249 21.09 6.29 -6.57
CA ASN A 249 22.50 6.49 -6.95
C ASN A 249 23.39 6.82 -5.75
N THR A 250 22.89 7.64 -4.81
CA THR A 250 23.64 7.98 -3.59
C THR A 250 23.82 6.75 -2.71
N MET A 251 22.77 5.96 -2.51
CA MET A 251 22.81 4.72 -1.73
C MET A 251 23.78 3.72 -2.36
N HIS A 252 23.72 3.51 -3.68
CA HIS A 252 24.65 2.64 -4.40
C HIS A 252 26.12 3.08 -4.21
N THR A 253 26.37 4.39 -4.32
CA THR A 253 27.71 4.97 -4.14
C THR A 253 28.22 4.78 -2.72
N VAL A 254 27.37 5.07 -1.72
CA VAL A 254 27.71 4.91 -0.30
C VAL A 254 27.97 3.43 0.02
N TYR A 255 27.12 2.53 -0.48
CA TYR A 255 27.26 1.10 -0.27
C TYR A 255 28.57 0.55 -0.87
N LYS A 256 28.87 0.89 -2.13
CA LYS A 256 30.14 0.54 -2.78
C LYS A 256 31.33 1.07 -1.99
N LYS A 257 31.25 2.32 -1.51
CA LYS A 257 32.31 2.92 -0.68
C LYS A 257 32.49 2.17 0.64
N MET A 258 31.40 1.77 1.30
CA MET A 258 31.47 1.00 2.54
C MET A 258 32.18 -0.35 2.35
N LEU A 259 31.87 -1.06 1.25
CA LEU A 259 32.57 -2.30 0.89
C LEU A 259 34.05 -2.07 0.61
N LEU A 260 34.38 -1.03 -0.16
CA LEU A 260 35.76 -0.70 -0.49
C LEU A 260 36.57 -0.32 0.76
N ASP A 261 36.03 0.54 1.62
CA ASP A 261 36.66 0.94 2.88
C ASP A 261 36.91 -0.28 3.79
N ASP A 262 35.98 -1.23 3.84
CA ASP A 262 36.08 -2.47 4.63
C ASP A 262 37.22 -3.39 4.15
N LEU A 263 37.43 -3.48 2.83
CA LEU A 263 38.55 -4.21 2.21
C LEU A 263 39.89 -3.52 2.42
N VAL A 264 39.97 -2.21 2.12
CA VAL A 264 41.20 -1.40 2.22
C VAL A 264 41.71 -1.34 3.66
N LYS A 265 40.81 -1.16 4.63
CA LYS A 265 41.15 -1.15 6.07
C LYS A 265 41.33 -2.55 6.66
N LYS A 266 41.05 -3.61 5.89
CA LYS A 266 41.17 -5.01 6.30
C LYS A 266 40.30 -5.35 7.52
N GLU A 267 39.13 -4.72 7.64
CA GLU A 267 38.15 -4.95 8.71
C GLU A 267 37.24 -6.15 8.40
N TYR A 268 36.82 -6.29 7.14
CA TYR A 268 36.00 -7.40 6.60
C TYR A 268 34.63 -7.61 7.26
N ASN A 269 34.11 -6.63 7.99
CA ASN A 269 32.83 -6.74 8.69
C ASN A 269 31.65 -6.69 7.72
N VAL A 270 31.72 -5.83 6.70
CA VAL A 270 30.66 -5.64 5.71
C VAL A 270 30.73 -6.73 4.65
N VAL A 271 31.94 -7.05 4.17
CA VAL A 271 32.16 -8.10 3.16
C VAL A 271 31.67 -9.46 3.65
N THR A 272 31.95 -9.83 4.91
CA THR A 272 31.46 -11.08 5.51
C THR A 272 29.93 -11.15 5.48
N LYS A 273 29.25 -10.08 5.89
CA LYS A 273 27.78 -10.01 5.91
C LYS A 273 27.19 -10.19 4.51
N VAL A 274 27.80 -9.56 3.51
CA VAL A 274 27.35 -9.66 2.12
C VAL A 274 27.50 -11.07 1.57
N ILE A 275 28.65 -11.72 1.80
CA ILE A 275 28.86 -13.10 1.35
C ILE A 275 27.89 -14.05 2.06
N ASP A 276 27.64 -13.88 3.36
CA ASP A 276 26.66 -14.67 4.09
C ASP A 276 25.24 -14.48 3.55
N GLU A 277 24.87 -13.26 3.17
CA GLU A 277 23.58 -12.96 2.56
C GLU A 277 23.41 -13.60 1.17
N ILE A 278 24.48 -13.57 0.36
CA ILE A 278 24.54 -14.28 -0.93
C ILE A 278 24.33 -15.78 -0.71
N LYS A 279 25.09 -16.40 0.22
CA LYS A 279 24.94 -17.82 0.57
C LYS A 279 23.52 -18.17 0.98
N LYS A 280 22.97 -17.43 1.95
CA LYS A 280 21.61 -17.63 2.45
C LYS A 280 20.59 -17.52 1.33
N SER A 281 20.74 -16.55 0.43
CA SER A 281 19.84 -16.38 -0.70
C SER A 281 19.88 -17.58 -1.65
N PHE A 282 21.06 -18.10 -1.97
CA PHE A 282 21.17 -19.33 -2.76
C PHE A 282 20.57 -20.55 -2.05
N PHE A 283 20.72 -20.68 -0.74
CA PHE A 283 20.12 -21.78 0.04
C PHE A 283 18.60 -21.75 0.05
N VAL A 284 18.01 -20.55 -0.03
CA VAL A 284 16.56 -20.38 -0.16
C VAL A 284 16.08 -20.92 -1.51
N PHE A 285 16.85 -20.72 -2.58
CA PHE A 285 16.51 -21.23 -3.91
C PHE A 285 16.76 -22.72 -4.07
N ASP A 286 17.91 -23.21 -3.59
CA ASP A 286 18.28 -24.62 -3.65
C ASP A 286 19.14 -25.02 -2.45
N LYS A 287 18.54 -25.75 -1.50
CA LYS A 287 19.22 -26.26 -0.31
C LYS A 287 20.34 -27.25 -0.63
N SER A 288 20.33 -27.90 -1.80
CA SER A 288 21.39 -28.84 -2.18
C SER A 288 22.74 -28.15 -2.42
N LEU A 289 22.74 -26.83 -2.62
CA LEU A 289 23.94 -26.01 -2.77
C LEU A 289 24.65 -25.73 -1.43
N GLU A 290 24.09 -26.12 -0.29
CA GLU A 290 24.59 -25.75 1.04
C GLU A 290 26.02 -26.23 1.32
N SER A 291 26.32 -27.51 1.06
CA SER A 291 27.69 -28.01 1.28
C SER A 291 28.68 -27.40 0.28
N GLN A 292 28.29 -27.31 -1.00
CA GLN A 292 29.17 -26.80 -2.06
C GLN A 292 29.55 -25.34 -1.84
N LEU A 293 28.58 -24.48 -1.51
CA LEU A 293 28.83 -23.06 -1.29
C LEU A 293 29.55 -22.79 0.02
N ASN A 294 29.33 -23.60 1.07
CA ASN A 294 30.10 -23.45 2.30
C ASN A 294 31.58 -23.77 2.10
N ASP A 295 31.90 -24.75 1.25
CA ASP A 295 33.27 -25.12 0.90
C ASP A 295 33.92 -24.11 -0.07
N ILE A 296 33.19 -23.61 -1.08
CA ILE A 296 33.71 -22.71 -2.12
C ILE A 296 33.81 -21.26 -1.62
N LEU A 297 32.85 -20.81 -0.81
CA LEU A 297 32.80 -19.46 -0.24
C LEU A 297 33.18 -19.48 1.23
N ASP A 298 34.25 -20.17 1.58
CA ASP A 298 34.84 -20.00 2.91
C ASP A 298 35.38 -18.57 3.03
N ILE A 299 34.65 -17.76 3.81
CA ILE A 299 34.95 -16.34 4.03
C ILE A 299 36.31 -16.19 4.71
N GLU A 300 36.69 -17.11 5.60
CA GLU A 300 37.99 -17.04 6.27
C GLU A 300 39.13 -17.25 5.28
N ILE A 301 38.96 -18.16 4.31
CA ILE A 301 39.93 -18.40 3.24
C ILE A 301 40.04 -17.19 2.32
N LEU A 302 38.92 -16.62 1.87
CA LEU A 302 38.90 -15.42 1.02
C LEU A 302 39.57 -14.23 1.71
N ILE A 303 39.23 -13.98 2.98
CA ILE A 303 39.87 -12.93 3.80
C ILE A 303 41.37 -13.20 3.92
N LYS A 304 41.79 -14.44 4.18
CA LYS A 304 43.20 -14.79 4.33
C LYS A 304 43.97 -14.63 3.01
N GLN A 305 43.38 -14.97 1.88
CA GLN A 305 43.97 -14.78 0.56
C GLN A 305 44.12 -13.29 0.24
N HIS A 306 43.11 -12.47 0.56
CA HIS A 306 43.17 -11.02 0.39
C HIS A 306 44.22 -10.37 1.30
N LYS A 307 44.22 -10.70 2.61
CA LYS A 307 45.16 -10.13 3.60
C LYS A 307 46.62 -10.34 3.19
N ASN A 308 46.92 -11.47 2.58
CA ASN A 308 48.25 -11.88 2.13
C ASN A 308 48.57 -11.48 0.68
N ASN A 309 47.71 -10.70 0.00
CA ASN A 309 47.86 -10.30 -1.41
C ASN A 309 48.00 -11.49 -2.38
N ILE A 310 47.37 -12.61 -2.06
CA ILE A 310 47.37 -13.84 -2.88
C ILE A 310 46.18 -13.83 -3.84
N LEU A 311 45.12 -13.09 -3.53
CA LEU A 311 43.93 -12.99 -4.35
C LEU A 311 44.25 -12.26 -5.67
N THR A 312 44.26 -12.98 -6.78
CA THR A 312 44.51 -12.40 -8.10
C THR A 312 43.21 -11.99 -8.79
N LYS A 313 43.31 -11.11 -9.79
CA LYS A 313 42.18 -10.77 -10.67
C LYS A 313 41.52 -12.02 -11.25
N GLU A 314 42.32 -12.99 -11.69
CA GLU A 314 41.83 -14.26 -12.24
C GLU A 314 41.03 -15.06 -11.21
N SER A 315 41.48 -15.12 -9.95
CA SER A 315 40.73 -15.78 -8.88
C SER A 315 39.36 -15.14 -8.63
N VAL A 316 39.29 -13.80 -8.60
CA VAL A 316 38.03 -13.07 -8.42
C VAL A 316 37.10 -13.28 -9.62
N MET A 317 37.63 -13.20 -10.85
CA MET A 317 36.84 -13.46 -12.06
C MET A 317 36.32 -14.89 -12.11
N ASN A 318 37.11 -15.88 -11.70
CA ASN A 318 36.68 -17.28 -11.64
C ASN A 318 35.56 -17.49 -10.61
N LEU A 319 35.63 -16.82 -9.45
CA LEU A 319 34.57 -16.85 -8.46
C LEU A 319 33.29 -16.17 -8.99
N GLY A 320 33.41 -15.02 -9.63
CA GLY A 320 32.29 -14.34 -10.28
C GLY A 320 31.64 -15.18 -11.38
N ASN A 321 32.44 -15.82 -12.24
CA ASN A 321 31.97 -16.76 -13.27
C ASN A 321 31.22 -17.96 -12.66
N TYR A 322 31.66 -18.43 -11.49
CA TYR A 322 30.95 -19.49 -10.77
C TYR A 322 29.57 -18.99 -10.29
N PHE A 323 29.49 -17.79 -9.70
CA PHE A 323 28.21 -17.19 -9.33
C PHE A 323 27.29 -16.97 -10.52
N VAL A 324 27.80 -16.43 -11.63
CA VAL A 324 27.04 -16.24 -12.87
C VAL A 324 26.45 -17.55 -13.37
N LYS A 325 27.20 -18.68 -13.28
CA LYS A 325 26.65 -20.00 -13.63
C LYS A 325 25.51 -20.43 -12.73
N LEU A 326 25.61 -20.17 -11.43
CA LEU A 326 24.52 -20.45 -10.48
C LEU A 326 23.30 -19.58 -10.78
N ILE A 327 23.47 -18.27 -10.97
CA ILE A 327 22.40 -17.34 -11.32
C ILE A 327 21.73 -17.79 -12.62
N ASN A 328 22.51 -18.07 -13.68
CA ASN A 328 22.02 -18.59 -14.97
C ASN A 328 21.20 -19.88 -14.86
N SER A 329 21.44 -20.70 -13.83
CA SER A 329 20.69 -21.93 -13.59
C SER A 329 19.33 -21.71 -12.91
N LEU A 330 19.15 -20.55 -12.28
CA LEU A 330 17.95 -20.18 -11.53
C LEU A 330 17.04 -19.22 -12.30
N GLU A 331 17.58 -18.48 -13.26
CA GLU A 331 16.85 -17.49 -14.06
C GLU A 331 16.25 -18.07 -15.35
N ALA A 332 15.29 -17.34 -15.94
CA ALA A 332 14.67 -17.75 -17.20
C ALA A 332 15.66 -17.68 -18.37
N PRO A 333 15.53 -18.52 -19.41
CA PRO A 333 16.47 -18.55 -20.55
C PRO A 333 16.67 -17.19 -21.26
N ALA A 334 15.63 -16.34 -21.26
CA ALA A 334 15.71 -15.00 -21.84
C ALA A 334 16.58 -14.03 -21.03
N ALA A 335 16.73 -14.23 -19.71
CA ALA A 335 17.51 -13.38 -18.82
C ALA A 335 19.01 -13.72 -18.85
N VAL A 336 19.37 -15.00 -19.04
CA VAL A 336 20.75 -15.51 -19.12
C VAL A 336 21.67 -14.67 -20.02
N LYS A 337 21.20 -14.28 -21.21
CA LYS A 337 22.01 -13.48 -22.15
C LYS A 337 22.30 -12.08 -21.60
N THR A 338 21.34 -11.48 -20.90
CA THR A 338 21.47 -10.16 -20.28
C THR A 338 22.43 -10.23 -19.09
N THR A 339 22.29 -11.23 -18.22
CA THR A 339 23.16 -11.46 -17.06
C THR A 339 24.62 -11.62 -17.45
N ASN A 340 24.89 -12.44 -18.47
CA ASN A 340 26.25 -12.59 -19.00
C ASN A 340 26.81 -11.28 -19.58
N SER A 341 26.01 -10.54 -20.35
CA SER A 341 26.41 -9.24 -20.89
C SER A 341 26.74 -8.22 -19.78
N LYS A 342 25.93 -8.16 -18.72
CA LYS A 342 26.18 -7.28 -17.56
C LYS A 342 27.50 -7.65 -16.86
N TRP A 343 27.77 -8.94 -16.65
CA TRP A 343 29.01 -9.42 -16.03
C TRP A 343 30.25 -9.06 -16.85
N GLU A 344 30.20 -9.21 -18.17
CA GLU A 344 31.30 -8.86 -19.08
C GLU A 344 31.67 -7.36 -19.08
N LEU A 345 30.75 -6.50 -18.62
CA LEU A 345 31.00 -5.06 -18.51
C LEU A 345 31.81 -4.67 -17.27
N ILE A 346 31.99 -5.58 -16.29
CA ILE A 346 32.80 -5.32 -15.11
C ILE A 346 34.28 -5.38 -15.49
N LYS A 347 34.94 -4.22 -15.46
CA LYS A 347 36.34 -4.04 -15.89
C LYS A 347 37.27 -3.58 -14.77
N SER A 348 36.77 -3.45 -13.55
CA SER A 348 37.49 -2.96 -12.38
C SER A 348 38.65 -3.88 -11.99
N GLU A 349 39.58 -3.37 -11.18
CA GLU A 349 40.75 -4.12 -10.71
C GLU A 349 40.92 -4.02 -9.19
N GLY A 350 41.68 -4.95 -8.60
CA GLY A 350 41.93 -4.98 -7.16
C GLY A 350 40.65 -5.09 -6.33
N ASP A 351 40.60 -4.36 -5.23
CA ASP A 351 39.49 -4.37 -4.26
C ASP A 351 38.16 -3.88 -4.90
N GLU A 352 38.22 -3.00 -5.91
CA GLU A 352 37.02 -2.55 -6.63
C GLU A 352 36.36 -3.68 -7.42
N LEU A 353 37.15 -4.61 -7.98
CA LEU A 353 36.61 -5.77 -8.68
C LEU A 353 35.83 -6.69 -7.73
N ILE A 354 36.31 -6.86 -6.50
CA ILE A 354 35.61 -7.65 -5.48
C ILE A 354 34.29 -6.99 -5.12
N CYS A 355 34.30 -5.67 -4.90
CA CYS A 355 33.09 -4.90 -4.61
C CYS A 355 32.07 -5.01 -5.75
N ASP A 356 32.50 -4.80 -6.99
CA ASP A 356 31.62 -4.84 -8.16
C ASP A 356 31.05 -6.25 -8.40
N MET A 357 31.84 -7.30 -8.16
CA MET A 357 31.36 -8.68 -8.20
C MET A 357 30.29 -8.93 -7.14
N LEU A 358 30.52 -8.54 -5.89
CA LEU A 358 29.55 -8.79 -4.80
C LEU A 358 28.23 -8.02 -5.04
N ILE A 359 28.32 -6.75 -5.46
CA ILE A 359 27.16 -5.93 -5.79
C ILE A 359 26.39 -6.53 -6.96
N PHE A 360 27.09 -6.96 -8.02
CA PHE A 360 26.49 -7.62 -9.17
C PHE A 360 25.70 -8.87 -8.74
N VAL A 361 26.32 -9.77 -7.98
CA VAL A 361 25.67 -11.02 -7.54
C VAL A 361 24.43 -10.73 -6.69
N LEU A 362 24.50 -9.78 -5.75
CA LEU A 362 23.34 -9.39 -4.94
C LEU A 362 22.18 -8.87 -5.79
N ASN A 363 22.46 -8.00 -6.76
CA ASN A 363 21.42 -7.42 -7.61
C ASN A 363 20.71 -8.49 -8.45
N GLU A 364 21.45 -9.40 -9.08
CA GLU A 364 20.82 -10.46 -9.89
C GLU A 364 20.04 -11.48 -9.03
N ILE A 365 20.50 -11.76 -7.80
CA ILE A 365 19.74 -12.57 -6.83
C ILE A 365 18.41 -11.91 -6.48
N GLU A 366 18.40 -10.60 -6.25
CA GLU A 366 17.19 -9.85 -5.90
C GLU A 366 16.20 -9.81 -7.09
N ASP A 367 16.70 -9.62 -8.31
CA ASP A 367 15.90 -9.72 -9.54
C ASP A 367 15.21 -11.10 -9.65
N ILE A 368 15.93 -12.19 -9.34
CA ILE A 368 15.34 -13.54 -9.32
C ILE A 368 14.24 -13.66 -8.26
N LYS A 369 14.47 -13.16 -7.03
CA LYS A 369 13.44 -13.19 -5.97
C LYS A 369 12.18 -12.45 -6.40
N GLN A 370 12.34 -11.26 -6.97
CA GLN A 370 11.21 -10.46 -7.42
C GLN A 370 10.45 -11.16 -8.55
N ASN A 371 11.16 -11.80 -9.48
CA ASN A 371 10.53 -12.58 -10.56
C ASN A 371 9.72 -13.78 -10.02
N ILE A 372 10.24 -14.51 -9.03
CA ILE A 372 9.51 -15.62 -8.39
C ILE A 372 8.25 -15.11 -7.70
N ILE A 373 8.33 -14.00 -6.96
CA ILE A 373 7.17 -13.37 -6.32
C ILE A 373 6.13 -12.98 -7.37
N ASN A 374 6.56 -12.33 -8.45
CA ASN A 374 5.68 -11.91 -9.54
C ASN A 374 4.98 -13.12 -10.21
N ILE A 375 5.70 -14.22 -10.45
CA ILE A 375 5.13 -15.46 -10.99
C ILE A 375 4.08 -16.04 -10.03
N GLN A 376 4.38 -16.09 -8.72
CA GLN A 376 3.43 -16.56 -7.72
C GLN A 376 2.16 -15.70 -7.67
N ILE A 377 2.30 -14.38 -7.77
CA ILE A 377 1.16 -13.45 -7.86
C ILE A 377 0.35 -13.74 -9.12
N CYS A 378 0.98 -13.84 -10.30
CA CYS A 378 0.30 -14.17 -11.55
C CYS A 378 -0.50 -15.48 -11.45
N LEU A 379 0.12 -16.54 -10.91
CA LEU A 379 -0.54 -17.84 -10.71
C LEU A 379 -1.71 -17.74 -9.72
N SER A 380 -1.56 -16.99 -8.62
CA SER A 380 -2.63 -16.76 -7.64
C SER A 380 -3.82 -15.98 -8.20
N LEU A 381 -3.57 -15.15 -9.20
CA LEU A 381 -4.58 -14.39 -9.94
C LEU A 381 -5.17 -15.17 -11.14
N GLY A 382 -4.74 -16.42 -11.35
CA GLY A 382 -5.24 -17.29 -12.42
C GLY A 382 -4.64 -17.01 -13.80
N PHE A 383 -3.58 -16.21 -13.90
CA PHE A 383 -2.82 -16.04 -15.13
C PHE A 383 -1.77 -17.16 -15.27
N SER A 384 -1.65 -17.76 -16.46
CA SER A 384 -0.50 -18.63 -16.78
C SER A 384 0.63 -17.75 -17.32
N PRO A 385 1.74 -17.57 -16.59
CA PRO A 385 2.91 -16.86 -17.10
C PRO A 385 3.77 -17.70 -18.06
N PHE A 386 3.33 -18.94 -18.37
CA PHE A 386 4.00 -19.90 -19.24
C PHE A 386 3.10 -20.34 -20.40
#